data_AF-A0A0N9XLE8-F1
#
_entry.id   AF-A0A0N9XLE8-F1
#
_cell.length_a   1.000
_cell.length_b   1.000
_cell.length_c   1.000
_cell.angle_alpha   90.00
_cell.angle_beta   90.00
_cell.angle_gamma   90.00
#
_symmetry.space_group_name_H-M   'P 1'
#
loop_
_entity.id
_entity.type
_entity.pdbx_description
1 polymer ?
#
loop_
_entity_poly.entity_id
_entity_poly.type
_entity_poly.pdbx_seq_one_letter_code
_entity_poly.pdbx_strand_id
1 'polypeptide(L)' 'MAKKRWNDLSPTAKTTVIAMAAVDAGLRAWALRDLAGRDASRINGPKWLWGSALGMLTTSGVLPVAYLVVGRRS' A
#
# COMPACT_ATOMS: atom_id res chain seq x y z
N MET A 1 -27.13 -13.49 -10.00
CA MET A 1 -26.75 -12.75 -8.76
C MET A 1 -26.74 -11.27 -9.09
N ALA A 2 -27.61 -10.45 -8.49
CA ALA A 2 -27.57 -9.00 -8.69
C ALA A 2 -26.27 -8.43 -8.07
N LYS A 3 -25.56 -7.58 -8.81
CA LYS A 3 -24.35 -6.91 -8.32
C LYS A 3 -24.77 -5.81 -7.34
N LYS A 4 -24.41 -5.94 -6.06
CA LYS A 4 -24.71 -4.91 -5.04
C LYS A 4 -24.07 -3.58 -5.43
N ARG A 5 -24.87 -2.52 -5.43
CA ARG A 5 -24.38 -1.15 -5.66
C ARG A 5 -23.90 -0.57 -4.34
N TRP A 6 -23.07 0.47 -4.42
CA TRP A 6 -22.58 1.17 -3.22
C TRP A 6 -23.72 1.59 -2.28
N ASN A 7 -24.82 2.10 -2.82
CA ASN A 7 -25.96 2.55 -2.04
C ASN A 7 -26.71 1.42 -1.32
N ASP A 8 -26.53 0.17 -1.76
CA ASP A 8 -27.15 -1.02 -1.17
C ASP A 8 -26.32 -1.58 0.00
N LEU A 9 -25.13 -1.01 0.27
CA LEU A 9 -24.27 -1.43 1.38
C LEU A 9 -24.77 -0.86 2.70
N SER A 10 -24.73 -1.69 3.75
CA SER A 10 -24.96 -1.22 5.12
C SER A 10 -23.91 -0.18 5.52
N PRO A 11 -24.22 0.71 6.48
CA PRO A 11 -23.27 1.69 7.00
C PRO A 11 -21.94 1.05 7.42
N THR A 12 -22.00 -0.09 8.12
CA THR A 12 -20.82 -0.85 8.55
C THR A 12 -19.96 -1.28 7.36
N ALA A 13 -20.57 -1.83 6.31
CA ALA A 13 -19.83 -2.28 5.13
C ALA A 13 -19.14 -1.10 4.41
N LYS A 14 -19.83 0.04 4.27
CA LYS A 14 -19.22 1.26 3.71
C LYS A 14 -18.03 1.72 4.55
N THR A 15 -18.19 1.78 5.88
CA THR A 15 -17.13 2.17 6.79
C THR A 15 -15.93 1.24 6.71
N THR A 16 -16.14 -0.08 6.63
CA THR A 16 -15.05 -1.06 6.46
C THR A 16 -14.29 -0.82 5.16
N VAL A 17 -14.99 -0.61 4.04
CA VAL A 17 -14.33 -0.35 2.75
C VAL A 17 -13.51 0.94 2.80
N ILE A 18 -14.07 2.02 3.37
CA ILE A 18 -13.36 3.30 3.52
C ILE A 18 -12.14 3.15 4.43
N ALA A 19 -12.28 2.47 5.57
CA ALA A 19 -11.18 2.26 6.51
C ALA A 19 -10.03 1.46 5.87
N MET A 20 -10.35 0.38 5.16
CA MET A 20 -9.34 -0.42 4.44
C MET A 20 -8.63 0.41 3.37
N ALA A 21 -9.36 1.22 2.61
CA ALA A 21 -8.77 2.09 1.60
C ALA A 21 -7.85 3.15 2.23
N ALA A 22 -8.24 3.74 3.37
CA ALA A 22 -7.43 4.71 4.08
C ALA A 22 -6.13 4.09 4.62
N VAL A 23 -6.20 2.87 5.18
CA VAL A 23 -5.03 2.13 5.66
C VAL A 23 -4.08 1.81 4.51
N ASP A 24 -4.59 1.30 3.39
CA ASP A 24 -3.76 1.00 2.19
C ASP A 24 -3.06 2.26 1.67
N ALA A 25 -3.82 3.36 1.49
CA ALA A 25 -3.27 4.63 1.03
C ALA A 25 -2.20 5.17 2.00
N GLY A 26 -2.44 5.10 3.31
CA GLY A 26 -1.49 5.51 4.33
C GLY A 26 -0.20 4.68 4.32
N LEU A 27 -0.32 3.35 4.23
CA LEU A 27 0.83 2.45 4.13
C LEU A 27 1.66 2.73 2.88
N ARG A 28 1.00 2.94 1.73
CA ARG A 28 1.67 3.25 0.47
C ARG A 28 2.40 4.60 0.54
N ALA A 29 1.76 5.63 1.09
CA ALA A 29 2.38 6.93 1.28
C ALA A 29 3.60 6.86 2.20
N TRP A 30 3.50 6.09 3.31
CA TRP A 30 4.63 5.87 4.22
C TRP A 30 5.77 5.13 3.53
N ALA A 31 5.49 4.04 2.82
CA ALA A 31 6.48 3.27 2.08
C ALA A 31 7.22 4.12 1.04
N LEU A 32 6.49 4.93 0.25
CA LEU A 32 7.09 5.83 -0.75
C LEU A 32 7.96 6.91 -0.10
N ARG A 33 7.50 7.51 1.01
CA ARG A 33 8.27 8.51 1.75
C ARG A 33 9.56 7.92 2.35
N ASP A 34 9.46 6.74 2.95
CA ASP A 34 10.59 6.01 3.52
C ASP A 34 11.60 5.62 2.42
N LEU A 35 11.11 5.12 1.27
CA LEU A 35 11.93 4.80 0.11
C LEU A 35 12.66 6.02 -0.44
N ALA A 36 11.97 7.15 -0.59
CA ALA A 36 12.56 8.37 -1.11
C ALA A 36 13.76 8.82 -0.27
N GLY A 37 13.63 8.79 1.07
CA GLY A 37 14.65 9.26 2.00
C GLY A 37 15.80 8.29 2.30
N ARG A 38 15.70 7.01 1.91
CA ARG A 38 16.72 5.99 2.20
C ARG A 38 17.80 5.90 1.13
N ASP A 39 19.05 5.75 1.55
CA ASP A 39 20.13 5.37 0.63
C ASP A 39 19.91 3.97 0.06
N ALA A 40 20.38 3.74 -1.17
CA ALA A 40 20.22 2.46 -1.85
C ALA A 40 20.87 1.28 -1.10
N SER A 41 21.94 1.53 -0.32
CA SER A 41 22.60 0.51 0.52
C SER A 41 21.75 0.02 1.69
N ARG A 42 20.73 0.78 2.09
CA ARG A 42 19.77 0.42 3.16
C ARG A 42 18.49 -0.21 2.64
N ILE A 43 18.47 -0.61 1.38
CA ILE A 43 17.34 -1.25 0.72
C ILE A 43 17.78 -2.64 0.27
N ASN A 44 16.94 -3.64 0.53
CA ASN A 44 17.15 -4.99 0.05
C ASN A 44 16.76 -5.06 -1.44
N GLY A 45 17.76 -5.14 -2.30
CA GLY A 45 17.59 -5.15 -3.75
C GLY A 45 17.58 -3.73 -4.36
N PRO A 46 17.29 -3.62 -5.68
CA PRO A 46 17.37 -2.34 -6.38
C PRO A 46 16.30 -1.34 -5.91
N LYS A 47 16.72 -0.15 -5.46
CA LYS A 47 15.83 0.93 -5.02
C LYS A 47 14.77 1.30 -6.07
N TRP A 48 15.18 1.35 -7.35
CA TRP A 48 14.27 1.69 -8.44
C TRP A 48 13.16 0.66 -8.62
N LEU A 49 13.44 -0.62 -8.39
CA LEU A 49 12.46 -1.70 -8.52
C LEU A 49 11.34 -1.55 -7.47
N TRP A 50 11.71 -1.22 -6.23
CA TRP A 50 10.74 -0.89 -5.19
C TRP A 50 9.92 0.35 -5.55
N GLY A 51 10.55 1.38 -6.12
CA GLY A 51 9.86 2.59 -6.57
C GLY A 51 8.82 2.29 -7.65
N SER A 52 9.20 1.55 -8.69
CA SER A 52 8.29 1.14 -9.76
C SER A 52 7.18 0.23 -9.26
N ALA A 53 7.50 -0.75 -8.41
CA ALA A 53 6.49 -1.65 -7.86
C ALA A 53 5.48 -0.88 -7.01
N LEU A 54 5.94 -0.04 -6.07
CA LEU A 54 5.09 0.79 -5.20
C LEU A 54 4.35 1.90 -5.96
N GLY A 55 4.84 2.32 -7.13
CA GLY A 55 4.19 3.33 -7.96
C GLY A 55 3.11 2.77 -8.87
N MET A 56 3.32 1.58 -9.43
CA MET A 56 2.53 1.07 -10.56
C MET A 56 1.61 -0.08 -10.17
N LEU A 57 1.97 -0.88 -9.16
CA LEU A 57 1.15 -2.01 -8.75
C LEU A 57 0.13 -1.59 -7.70
N THR A 58 -1.12 -2.04 -7.85
CA THR A 58 -2.20 -1.87 -6.87
C THR A 58 -2.47 -3.23 -6.22
N THR A 59 -1.96 -3.43 -5.00
CA THR A 59 -1.98 -4.73 -4.30
C THR A 59 -2.70 -4.69 -2.96
N SER A 60 -3.58 -3.71 -2.74
CA SER A 60 -4.39 -3.60 -1.51
C SER A 60 -3.55 -3.70 -0.23
N GLY A 61 -2.44 -2.95 -0.17
CA GLY A 61 -1.56 -2.87 1.01
C GLY A 61 -0.46 -3.92 1.11
N VAL A 62 -0.50 -5.01 0.34
CA VAL A 62 0.49 -6.09 0.45
C VAL A 62 1.89 -5.62 0.11
N LEU A 63 2.06 -4.89 -1.00
CA LEU A 63 3.37 -4.43 -1.45
C LEU A 63 3.99 -3.35 -0.55
N PRO A 64 3.25 -2.31 -0.09
CA PRO A 64 3.74 -1.40 0.95
C PRO A 64 4.23 -2.12 2.21
N VAL A 65 3.48 -3.12 2.70
CA VAL A 65 3.87 -3.91 3.89
C VAL A 65 5.14 -4.71 3.61
N ALA A 66 5.22 -5.40 2.47
CA ALA A 66 6.42 -6.15 2.08
C ALA A 66 7.67 -5.27 2.04
N TYR A 67 7.56 -4.05 1.51
CA TYR A 67 8.67 -3.09 1.53
C TYR A 67 9.06 -2.70 2.97
N LEU A 68 8.08 -2.32 3.80
CA LEU A 68 8.31 -1.81 5.16
C LEU A 68 8.86 -2.88 6.11
N VAL A 69 8.57 -4.16 5.87
CA VAL A 69 9.01 -5.28 6.71
C VAL A 69 10.28 -5.94 6.17
N VAL A 70 10.36 -6.16 4.85
CA VAL A 70 11.43 -6.96 4.23
C VAL A 70 12.30 -6.13 3.27
N GLY A 71 11.69 -5.20 2.53
CA GLY A 71 12.39 -4.42 1.50
C GLY A 71 13.36 -3.37 2.04
N ARG A 72 13.16 -2.88 3.27
CA ARG A 72 14.01 -1.89 3.91
C ARG A 72 14.87 -2.52 5.02
N ARG A 73 16.11 -2.04 5.20
CA ARG A 73 16.99 -2.44 6.32
C ARG A 73 16.85 -1.45 7.47
N SER A 74 16.53 -1.91 8.68
CA SER A 74 16.46 -1.07 9.88
C SER A 74 17.71 -0.20 10.05
#